data_AF-A0A950SHJ6-F1
#
_entry.id   AF-A0A950SHJ6-F1
#
_cell.length_a   1.000
_cell.length_b   1.000
_cell.length_c   1.000
_cell.angle_alpha   90.00
_cell.angle_beta   90.00
_cell.angle_gamma   90.00
#
_symmetry.space_group_name_H-M   'P 1'
#
loop_
_entity.id
_entity.type
_entity.pdbx_description
1 polymer ?
#
loop_
_entity_poly.entity_id
_entity_poly.type
_entity_poly.pdbx_seq_one_letter_code
_entity_poly.pdbx_strand_id
1 'polypeptide(L)'
;MEASEPAGAPEPAGAPPPSGSHDYPLTFSVDYPDRELDRLSSGLRIFWVIPIAILAGTIEGGSFSTGSSARYGGGGVGLLVIPVALMLLFRKKYPRWWYDWNLQLTRFTNRIVVYFALMDDRYPSTDEQQAVHLGFPYPDAEHDLSRGLPLVKWLLAIPHYVLLIFLMIGVLFAAIGAWFAILFTGRYPRSLFDYIEGVIRWENRVGAYAFLLITDRYPPFSLEP
;
A
#
# COMPACT_ATOMS: atom_id res chain seq x y z
N MET A 1 11.21 -49.54 33.72
CA MET A 1 10.04 -48.97 33.03
C MET A 1 10.57 -47.86 32.17
N GLU A 2 10.85 -48.16 30.90
CA GLU A 2 11.16 -47.15 29.90
C GLU A 2 10.46 -47.64 28.64
N ALA A 3 9.41 -46.93 28.25
CA ALA A 3 8.54 -47.30 27.14
C ALA A 3 9.23 -46.90 25.84
N SER A 4 9.42 -47.88 24.94
CA SER A 4 9.91 -47.63 23.59
C SER A 4 8.81 -46.96 22.75
N GLU A 5 9.02 -45.72 22.32
CA GLU A 5 8.19 -45.04 21.32
C GLU A 5 8.28 -45.75 19.96
N PRO A 6 7.16 -45.90 19.21
CA PRO A 6 7.21 -46.43 17.86
C PRO A 6 7.67 -45.34 16.87
N ALA A 7 8.64 -45.69 16.02
CA ALA A 7 9.18 -44.84 14.98
C ALA A 7 8.07 -44.28 14.07
N GLY A 8 7.98 -42.95 13.99
CA GLY A 8 7.08 -42.23 13.09
C GLY A 8 7.34 -42.58 11.62
N ALA A 9 6.27 -42.79 10.87
CA ALA A 9 6.31 -43.03 9.43
C ALA A 9 6.98 -41.85 8.69
N PRO A 10 7.69 -42.09 7.58
CA PRO A 10 8.27 -41.02 6.78
C PRO A 10 7.14 -40.15 6.19
N GLU A 11 7.16 -38.85 6.49
CA GLU A 11 6.28 -37.87 5.86
C GLU A 11 6.41 -37.96 4.33
N PRO A 12 5.29 -37.92 3.58
CA PRO A 12 5.36 -37.83 2.13
C PRO A 12 6.08 -36.53 1.77
N ALA A 13 7.23 -36.69 1.10
CA ALA A 13 8.07 -35.60 0.61
C ALA A 13 7.18 -34.48 0.06
N GLY A 14 7.29 -33.31 0.70
CA GLY A 14 6.52 -32.13 0.37
C GLY A 14 6.50 -31.93 -1.13
N ALA A 15 5.30 -31.91 -1.70
CA ALA A 15 5.11 -31.52 -3.07
C ALA A 15 5.89 -30.22 -3.30
N PRO A 16 6.69 -30.11 -4.38
CA PRO A 16 7.35 -28.85 -4.68
C PRO A 16 6.27 -27.75 -4.71
N PRO A 17 6.50 -26.59 -4.07
CA PRO A 17 5.53 -25.50 -4.11
C PRO A 17 5.21 -25.22 -5.58
N PRO A 18 3.95 -24.94 -5.94
CA PRO A 18 3.55 -24.73 -7.32
C PRO A 18 4.40 -23.62 -7.94
N SER A 19 5.36 -24.01 -8.76
CA SER A 19 6.23 -23.10 -9.49
C SER A 19 5.45 -22.58 -10.68
N GLY A 20 4.87 -21.39 -10.53
CA GLY A 20 4.49 -20.52 -11.64
C GLY A 20 3.09 -19.95 -11.58
N SER A 21 2.95 -18.76 -10.98
CA SER A 21 2.14 -17.66 -11.55
C SER A 21 2.36 -16.38 -10.72
N HIS A 22 2.86 -15.30 -11.32
CA HIS A 22 2.70 -13.92 -10.83
C HIS A 22 3.43 -13.41 -9.56
N ASP A 23 4.52 -14.01 -9.07
CA ASP A 23 5.23 -13.46 -7.89
C ASP A 23 5.91 -12.10 -8.16
N TYR A 24 5.22 -11.00 -7.89
CA TYR A 24 5.81 -9.68 -7.72
C TYR A 24 6.18 -9.52 -6.23
N PRO A 25 7.35 -8.94 -5.88
CA PRO A 25 7.84 -8.94 -4.50
C PRO A 25 6.96 -8.16 -3.49
N LEU A 26 5.93 -7.45 -3.94
CA LEU A 26 5.00 -6.72 -3.09
C LEU A 26 3.78 -7.59 -2.77
N THR A 27 3.57 -7.85 -1.49
CA THR A 27 2.33 -8.43 -0.97
C THR A 27 1.48 -7.33 -0.33
N PHE A 28 0.23 -7.22 -0.79
CA PHE A 28 -0.75 -6.31 -0.21
C PHE A 28 -2.04 -7.08 0.01
N SER A 29 -2.65 -6.97 1.17
CA SER A 29 -4.00 -7.47 1.37
C SER A 29 -4.73 -6.65 2.40
N VAL A 30 -6.04 -6.56 2.25
CA VAL A 30 -6.92 -5.91 3.22
C VAL A 30 -7.84 -6.97 3.82
N ASP A 31 -7.91 -7.04 5.14
CA ASP A 31 -8.86 -7.92 5.81
C ASP A 31 -10.28 -7.49 5.46
N TYR A 32 -11.05 -8.42 4.90
CA TYR A 32 -12.44 -8.16 4.59
C TYR A 32 -13.27 -8.10 5.88
N PRO A 33 -14.10 -7.06 6.08
CA PRO A 33 -14.94 -6.97 7.26
C PRO A 33 -16.15 -7.91 7.15
N ASP A 34 -16.04 -9.14 7.64
CA ASP A 34 -17.16 -10.12 7.74
C ASP A 34 -18.22 -9.76 8.80
N ARG A 35 -18.25 -8.51 9.24
CA ARG A 35 -19.17 -7.95 10.24
C ARG A 35 -20.01 -6.82 9.65
N GLU A 36 -21.09 -6.44 10.32
CA GLU A 36 -21.83 -5.23 9.97
C GLU A 36 -20.97 -4.00 10.28
N LEU A 37 -20.77 -3.13 9.29
CA LEU A 37 -20.07 -1.86 9.46
C LEU A 37 -20.99 -0.85 10.14
N ASP A 38 -20.41 -0.01 11.01
CA ASP A 38 -21.16 1.08 11.61
C ASP A 38 -21.62 2.10 10.56
N ARG A 39 -22.94 2.33 10.50
CA ARG A 39 -23.57 3.18 9.49
C ARG A 39 -23.27 4.65 9.73
N LEU A 40 -23.16 5.06 11.00
CA LEU A 40 -22.96 6.47 11.37
C LEU A 40 -21.51 6.89 11.11
N SER A 41 -20.54 6.07 11.51
CA SER A 41 -19.13 6.22 11.14
C SER A 41 -18.96 6.22 9.62
N SER A 42 -19.61 5.31 8.90
CA SER A 42 -19.55 5.23 7.43
C SER A 42 -20.17 6.45 6.74
N GLY A 43 -21.30 6.94 7.24
CA GLY A 43 -21.99 8.13 6.72
C GLY A 43 -21.21 9.43 6.95
N LEU A 44 -20.58 9.58 8.11
CA LEU A 44 -19.83 10.79 8.51
C LEU A 44 -18.33 10.70 8.25
N ARG A 45 -17.87 9.65 7.57
CA ARG A 45 -16.46 9.36 7.35
C ARG A 45 -15.69 10.51 6.69
N ILE A 46 -16.33 11.26 5.80
CA ILE A 46 -15.72 12.44 5.15
C ILE A 46 -15.33 13.54 6.15
N PHE A 47 -16.00 13.63 7.30
CA PHE A 47 -15.65 14.55 8.37
C PHE A 47 -14.56 13.96 9.27
N TRP A 48 -14.69 12.68 9.62
CA TRP A 48 -13.72 12.00 10.48
C TRP A 48 -12.36 11.79 9.83
N VAL A 49 -12.28 11.70 8.50
CA VAL A 49 -10.99 11.58 7.81
C VAL A 49 -10.19 12.89 7.83
N ILE A 50 -10.81 14.05 8.09
CA ILE A 50 -10.15 15.36 7.98
C ILE A 50 -8.90 15.48 8.88
N PRO A 51 -8.94 15.14 10.19
CA PRO A 51 -7.76 15.26 11.04
C PRO A 51 -6.61 14.37 10.59
N ILE A 52 -6.89 13.12 10.19
CA ILE A 52 -5.85 12.21 9.72
C ILE A 52 -5.32 12.60 8.34
N ALA A 53 -6.18 13.13 7.47
CA ALA A 53 -5.78 13.65 6.15
C ALA A 53 -4.89 14.89 6.28
N ILE A 54 -5.18 15.78 7.25
CA ILE A 54 -4.29 16.91 7.57
C ILE A 54 -2.93 16.37 8.05
N LEU A 55 -2.93 15.42 9.00
CA LEU A 55 -1.70 14.82 9.50
C LEU A 55 -0.89 14.18 8.35
N ALA A 56 -1.51 13.37 7.52
CA ALA A 56 -0.87 12.77 6.35
C ALA A 56 -0.34 13.83 5.39
N GLY A 57 -1.13 14.86 5.08
CA GLY A 57 -0.70 15.98 4.24
C GLY A 57 0.52 16.70 4.80
N THR A 58 0.60 16.91 6.11
CA THR A 58 1.80 17.51 6.73
C THR A 58 3.03 16.60 6.66
N ILE A 59 2.86 15.28 6.73
CA ILE A 59 3.96 14.32 6.67
C ILE A 59 4.46 14.16 5.22
N GLU A 60 3.54 14.09 4.26
CA GLU A 60 3.84 13.89 2.83
C GLU A 60 4.41 15.15 2.15
N GLY A 61 4.32 16.32 2.78
CA GLY A 61 4.86 17.58 2.26
C GLY A 61 3.84 18.47 1.55
N GLY A 62 2.54 18.28 1.84
CA GLY A 62 1.47 19.14 1.40
C GLY A 62 1.61 20.57 1.93
N SER A 63 1.66 21.55 1.02
CA SER A 63 1.58 22.96 1.37
C SER A 63 0.11 23.37 1.46
N PHE A 64 -0.35 23.73 2.65
CA PHE A 64 -1.68 24.33 2.84
C PHE A 64 -1.56 25.85 2.62
N SER A 65 -2.21 26.36 1.58
CA SER A 65 -2.22 27.78 1.22
C SER A 65 -3.59 28.40 1.52
N THR A 66 -3.70 29.09 2.65
CA THR A 66 -4.89 29.90 2.99
C THR A 66 -4.57 31.37 2.74
N GLY A 67 -4.82 31.86 1.52
CA GLY A 67 -4.77 33.29 1.21
C GLY A 67 -3.37 33.94 1.20
N SER A 68 -3.30 35.11 0.58
CA SER A 68 -2.07 35.84 0.23
C SER A 68 -1.07 36.00 1.38
N SER A 69 0.20 35.72 1.07
CA SER A 69 1.43 35.94 1.87
C SER A 69 1.61 35.11 3.15
N ALA A 70 1.86 33.81 2.96
CA ALA A 70 3.01 33.11 3.51
C ALA A 70 3.03 31.68 2.94
N ARG A 71 3.93 31.41 1.99
CA ARG A 71 4.31 30.02 1.71
C ARG A 71 5.14 29.56 2.90
N TYR A 72 4.49 29.03 3.92
CA TYR A 72 5.18 28.08 4.79
C TYR A 72 5.55 26.91 3.88
N GLY A 73 6.83 26.80 3.55
CA GLY A 73 7.35 25.60 2.91
C GLY A 73 7.00 24.45 3.83
N GLY A 74 5.97 23.69 3.47
CA GLY A 74 5.46 22.58 4.25
C GLY A 74 6.59 21.60 4.43
N GLY A 75 7.18 21.59 5.63
CA GLY A 75 8.26 20.69 6.03
C GLY A 75 7.71 19.28 6.27
N GLY A 76 7.17 18.64 5.23
CA GLY A 76 6.95 17.21 5.24
C GLY A 76 8.23 16.49 4.81
N VAL A 77 8.54 15.39 5.50
CA VAL A 77 9.69 14.53 5.16
C VAL A 77 9.36 13.62 3.98
N GLY A 78 8.07 13.43 3.66
CA GLY A 78 7.58 12.72 2.50
C GLY A 78 8.08 11.28 2.39
N LEU A 79 7.75 10.64 1.28
CA LEU A 79 8.55 9.50 0.83
C LEU A 79 9.96 10.00 0.50
N LEU A 80 10.98 9.31 1.01
CA LEU A 80 12.39 9.66 0.83
C LEU A 80 12.90 9.29 -0.56
N VAL A 81 12.21 9.70 -1.63
CA VAL A 81 12.52 9.31 -3.01
C VAL A 81 13.87 9.84 -3.46
N ILE A 82 14.07 11.17 -3.32
CA ILE A 82 15.29 11.83 -3.80
C ILE A 82 16.52 11.36 -3.03
N PRO A 83 16.53 11.35 -1.68
CA PRO A 83 17.67 10.84 -0.93
C PRO A 83 17.99 9.38 -1.30
N VAL A 84 16.99 8.49 -1.38
CA VAL A 84 17.17 7.08 -1.78
C VAL A 84 17.77 7.00 -3.18
N ALA A 85 17.24 7.74 -4.16
CA ALA A 85 17.77 7.75 -5.52
C ALA A 85 19.25 8.16 -5.55
N LEU A 86 19.64 9.19 -4.80
CA LEU A 86 21.04 9.63 -4.71
C LEU A 86 21.92 8.59 -4.03
N MET A 87 21.46 7.94 -2.95
CA MET A 87 22.20 6.87 -2.30
C MET A 87 22.39 5.66 -3.22
N LEU A 88 21.38 5.29 -4.03
CA LEU A 88 21.52 4.23 -5.03
C LEU A 88 22.50 4.63 -6.14
N LEU A 89 22.41 5.87 -6.65
CA LEU A 89 23.27 6.37 -7.72
C LEU A 89 24.75 6.43 -7.31
N PHE A 90 25.04 7.04 -6.16
CA PHE A 90 26.41 7.31 -5.72
C PHE A 90 27.00 6.20 -4.87
N ARG A 91 26.18 5.52 -4.06
CA ARG A 91 26.64 4.60 -3.01
C ARG A 91 26.13 3.18 -3.19
N LYS A 92 25.27 2.89 -4.19
CA LYS A 92 24.63 1.58 -4.37
C LYS A 92 24.07 1.00 -3.06
N LYS A 93 23.53 1.86 -2.20
CA LYS A 93 23.09 1.47 -0.86
C LYS A 93 21.67 1.95 -0.61
N TYR A 94 20.84 1.10 -0.02
CA TYR A 94 19.53 1.47 0.49
C TYR A 94 19.57 1.50 2.02
N PRO A 95 19.64 2.67 2.69
CA PRO A 95 19.66 2.72 4.15
C PRO A 95 18.44 2.05 4.78
N ARG A 96 18.65 1.16 5.76
CA ARG A 96 17.58 0.41 6.45
C ARG A 96 16.51 1.32 7.06
N TRP A 97 16.92 2.36 7.77
CA TRP A 97 15.98 3.29 8.39
C TRP A 97 15.17 4.13 7.39
N TRP A 98 15.69 4.39 6.17
CA TRP A 98 14.91 5.01 5.08
C TRP A 98 13.87 4.07 4.52
N TYR A 99 14.26 2.80 4.37
CA TYR A 99 13.34 1.75 3.97
C TYR A 99 12.23 1.61 5.00
N ASP A 100 12.58 1.54 6.29
CA ASP A 100 11.61 1.41 7.38
C ASP A 100 10.66 2.61 7.43
N TRP A 101 11.18 3.83 7.25
CA TRP A 101 10.37 5.05 7.13
C TRP A 101 9.39 4.98 5.96
N ASN A 102 9.89 4.72 4.74
CA ASN A 102 9.05 4.64 3.54
C ASN A 102 7.98 3.53 3.69
N LEU A 103 8.36 2.36 4.21
CA LEU A 103 7.45 1.24 4.42
C LEU A 103 6.34 1.59 5.42
N GLN A 104 6.69 2.18 6.57
CA GLN A 104 5.72 2.56 7.60
C GLN A 104 4.81 3.68 7.11
N LEU A 105 5.35 4.66 6.39
CA LEU A 105 4.57 5.74 5.79
C LEU A 105 3.58 5.19 4.78
N THR A 106 4.02 4.31 3.86
CA THR A 106 3.11 3.67 2.89
C THR A 106 2.03 2.83 3.59
N ARG A 107 2.35 2.09 4.66
CA ARG A 107 1.34 1.37 5.47
C ARG A 107 0.33 2.33 6.10
N PHE A 108 0.79 3.45 6.62
CA PHE A 108 -0.08 4.48 7.19
C PHE A 108 -0.99 5.12 6.13
N THR A 109 -0.45 5.55 5.00
CA THR A 109 -1.23 6.11 3.89
C THR A 109 -2.27 5.11 3.39
N ASN A 110 -1.91 3.82 3.25
CA ASN A 110 -2.87 2.78 2.87
C ASN A 110 -3.99 2.57 3.90
N ARG A 111 -3.70 2.64 5.21
CA ARG A 111 -4.74 2.60 6.26
C ARG A 111 -5.74 3.75 6.10
N ILE A 112 -5.26 4.95 5.74
CA ILE A 112 -6.12 6.11 5.47
C ILE A 112 -6.95 5.88 4.20
N VAL A 113 -6.34 5.38 3.12
CA VAL A 113 -7.04 5.11 1.85
C VAL A 113 -8.13 4.07 2.03
N VAL A 114 -7.84 2.96 2.71
CA VAL A 114 -8.78 1.88 3.02
C VAL A 114 -9.91 2.37 3.92
N TYR A 115 -9.59 3.18 4.94
CA TYR A 115 -10.60 3.84 5.77
C TYR A 115 -11.49 4.73 4.90
N PHE A 116 -10.92 5.63 4.09
CA PHE A 116 -11.65 6.53 3.21
C PHE A 116 -12.53 5.79 2.19
N ALA A 117 -12.04 4.68 1.63
CA ALA A 117 -12.74 3.79 0.69
C ALA A 117 -13.79 2.88 1.37
N LEU A 118 -14.05 3.10 2.65
CA LEU A 118 -15.03 2.41 3.49
C LEU A 118 -14.73 0.95 3.82
N MET A 119 -13.51 0.49 3.56
CA MET A 119 -13.13 -0.92 3.69
C MET A 119 -12.82 -1.35 5.14
N ASP A 120 -12.43 -0.41 6.02
CA ASP A 120 -12.30 -0.64 7.48
C ASP A 120 -12.96 0.52 8.23
N ASP A 121 -13.84 0.21 9.19
CA ASP A 121 -14.58 1.17 10.02
C ASP A 121 -13.79 1.68 11.23
N ARG A 122 -12.65 1.06 11.53
CA ARG A 122 -11.73 1.54 12.56
C ARG A 122 -10.95 2.75 12.08
N TYR A 123 -10.86 3.76 12.95
CA TYR A 123 -10.06 4.94 12.65
C TYR A 123 -8.58 4.54 12.41
N PRO A 124 -7.90 5.12 11.40
CA PRO A 124 -6.52 4.75 11.08
C PRO A 124 -5.58 4.99 12.25
N SER A 125 -4.94 3.93 12.73
CA SER A 125 -3.88 4.01 13.72
C SER A 125 -2.55 4.37 13.05
N THR A 126 -1.66 5.01 13.78
CA THR A 126 -0.33 5.43 13.26
C THR A 126 0.69 4.31 13.42
N ASP A 127 0.58 3.51 14.49
CA ASP A 127 1.57 2.54 14.96
C ASP A 127 1.03 1.11 14.98
N GLU A 128 -0.26 0.92 15.28
CA GLU A 128 -0.85 -0.41 15.38
C GLU A 128 -1.11 -1.05 14.01
N GLN A 129 -0.84 -2.35 13.90
CA GLN A 129 -1.26 -3.12 12.73
C GLN A 129 -2.79 -3.24 12.71
N GLN A 130 -3.39 -2.95 11.56
CA GLN A 130 -4.85 -2.97 11.35
C GLN A 130 -5.18 -3.85 10.14
N ALA A 131 -6.31 -3.62 9.45
CA ALA A 131 -6.74 -4.45 8.31
C ALA A 131 -5.74 -4.47 7.14
N VAL A 132 -4.80 -3.52 7.08
CA VAL A 132 -3.84 -3.40 5.98
C VAL A 132 -2.58 -4.21 6.24
N HIS A 133 -2.35 -5.21 5.39
CA HIS A 133 -1.14 -6.01 5.37
C HIS A 133 -0.32 -5.65 4.14
N LEU A 134 0.76 -4.89 4.31
CA LEU A 134 1.70 -4.54 3.24
C LEU A 134 3.10 -5.04 3.58
N GLY A 135 3.62 -5.93 2.75
CA GLY A 135 4.94 -6.53 2.90
C GLY A 135 5.82 -6.26 1.68
N PHE A 136 7.08 -5.93 1.95
CA PHE A 136 8.15 -5.92 0.96
C PHE A 136 9.36 -6.69 1.50
N PRO A 137 10.06 -7.47 0.66
CA PRO A 137 11.40 -7.90 1.00
C PRO A 137 12.32 -6.68 1.02
N TYR A 138 13.21 -6.60 2.01
CA TYR A 138 14.26 -5.61 1.98
C TYR A 138 15.19 -5.90 0.79
N PRO A 139 15.43 -4.94 -0.11
CA PRO A 139 16.20 -5.18 -1.31
C PRO A 139 17.69 -5.23 -1.02
N ASP A 140 18.41 -6.17 -1.63
CA ASP A 140 19.86 -6.10 -1.65
C ASP A 140 20.29 -5.11 -2.74
N ALA A 141 20.62 -3.89 -2.31
CA ALA A 141 20.93 -2.80 -3.22
C ALA A 141 22.16 -3.06 -4.13
N GLU A 142 23.03 -3.99 -3.77
CA GLU A 142 24.21 -4.31 -4.59
C GLU A 142 23.87 -5.24 -5.76
N HIS A 143 22.96 -6.18 -5.53
CA HIS A 143 22.60 -7.26 -6.46
C HIS A 143 21.29 -7.01 -7.20
N ASP A 144 20.28 -6.46 -6.52
CA ASP A 144 18.91 -6.34 -7.03
C ASP A 144 18.60 -4.97 -7.64
N LEU A 145 19.40 -3.94 -7.33
CA LEU A 145 19.16 -2.56 -7.74
C LEU A 145 20.28 -1.99 -8.60
N SER A 146 19.90 -1.44 -9.74
CA SER A 146 20.80 -0.76 -10.66
C SER A 146 20.98 0.73 -10.28
N ARG A 147 22.17 1.26 -10.60
CA ARG A 147 22.55 2.64 -10.25
C ARG A 147 21.80 3.71 -11.04
N GLY A 148 21.52 3.42 -12.31
CA GLY A 148 21.01 4.40 -13.27
C GLY A 148 19.49 4.36 -13.45
N LEU A 149 18.84 3.23 -13.16
CA LEU A 149 17.39 3.11 -13.36
C LEU A 149 16.55 4.06 -12.50
N PRO A 150 16.91 4.44 -11.25
CA PRO A 150 16.10 5.39 -10.47
C PRO A 150 15.73 6.68 -11.23
N LEU A 151 16.58 7.16 -12.13
CA LEU A 151 16.35 8.36 -12.93
C LEU A 151 15.37 8.17 -14.09
N VAL A 152 15.10 6.93 -14.52
CA VAL A 152 14.27 6.62 -15.69
C VAL A 152 12.97 5.90 -15.28
N LYS A 153 12.95 5.25 -14.11
CA LYS A 153 11.78 4.49 -13.63
C LYS A 153 10.50 5.32 -13.57
N TRP A 154 10.57 6.57 -13.11
CA TRP A 154 9.40 7.44 -13.05
C TRP A 154 8.82 7.76 -14.44
N LEU A 155 9.65 7.76 -15.49
CA LEU A 155 9.22 7.91 -16.89
C LEU A 155 8.58 6.61 -17.39
N LEU A 156 9.18 5.46 -17.07
CA LEU A 156 8.64 4.13 -17.45
C LEU A 156 7.30 3.83 -16.77
N ALA A 157 7.00 4.47 -15.63
CA ALA A 157 5.74 4.36 -14.92
C ALA A 157 4.61 5.22 -15.52
N ILE A 158 4.87 6.06 -16.53
CA ILE A 158 3.85 6.91 -17.18
C ILE A 158 2.64 6.11 -17.67
N PRO A 159 2.79 4.97 -18.38
CA PRO A 159 1.64 4.16 -18.82
C PRO A 159 0.79 3.69 -17.64
N HIS A 160 1.42 3.37 -16.50
CA HIS A 160 0.71 2.99 -15.28
C HIS A 160 -0.08 4.15 -14.69
N TYR A 161 0.49 5.35 -14.62
CA TYR A 161 -0.21 6.52 -14.08
C TYR A 161 -1.48 6.83 -14.89
N VAL A 162 -1.41 6.73 -16.21
CA VAL A 162 -2.57 6.94 -17.09
C VAL A 162 -3.68 5.95 -16.74
N LEU A 163 -3.37 4.66 -16.64
CA LEU A 163 -4.36 3.63 -16.33
C LEU A 163 -4.90 3.73 -14.90
N LEU A 164 -4.03 4.02 -13.93
CA LEU A 164 -4.43 4.23 -12.54
C LEU A 164 -5.39 5.41 -12.41
N ILE A 165 -5.21 6.50 -13.16
CA ILE A 165 -6.17 7.62 -13.15
C ILE A 165 -7.57 7.15 -13.55
N PHE A 166 -7.71 6.33 -14.60
CA PHE A 166 -9.01 5.78 -15.00
C PHE A 166 -9.58 4.81 -13.95
N LEU A 167 -8.73 3.96 -13.37
CA LEU A 167 -9.14 3.03 -12.32
C LEU A 167 -9.58 3.75 -11.04
N MET A 168 -8.92 4.85 -10.69
CA MET A 168 -9.28 5.70 -9.54
C MET A 168 -10.65 6.36 -9.72
N ILE A 169 -11.03 6.70 -10.96
CA ILE A 169 -12.40 7.12 -11.26
C ILE A 169 -13.38 5.97 -10.95
N GLY A 170 -13.04 4.74 -11.35
CA GLY A 170 -13.82 3.55 -10.99
C GLY A 170 -13.89 3.33 -9.47
N VAL A 171 -12.80 3.57 -8.73
CA VAL A 171 -12.76 3.47 -7.25
C VAL A 171 -13.69 4.49 -6.62
N LEU A 172 -13.75 5.71 -7.15
CA LEU A 172 -14.69 6.73 -6.68
C LEU A 172 -16.15 6.25 -6.81
N PHE A 173 -16.54 5.72 -7.98
CA PHE A 173 -17.89 5.18 -8.17
C PHE A 173 -18.15 3.95 -7.31
N ALA A 174 -17.17 3.06 -7.16
CA ALA A 174 -17.26 1.89 -6.30
C ALA A 174 -17.45 2.29 -4.83
N ALA A 175 -16.70 3.29 -4.34
CA ALA A 175 -16.83 3.80 -2.98
C ALA A 175 -18.21 4.43 -2.73
N ILE A 176 -18.75 5.19 -3.70
CA ILE A 176 -20.12 5.72 -3.62
C ILE A 176 -21.15 4.59 -3.57
N GLY A 177 -21.00 3.58 -4.44
CA GLY A 177 -21.88 2.40 -4.43
C GLY A 177 -21.81 1.62 -3.12
N ALA A 178 -20.60 1.42 -2.59
CA ALA A 178 -20.36 0.77 -1.30
C ALA A 178 -20.97 1.59 -0.14
N TRP A 179 -20.85 2.92 -0.18
CA TRP A 179 -21.45 3.81 0.80
C TRP A 179 -22.97 3.62 0.89
N PHE A 180 -23.68 3.65 -0.23
CA PHE A 180 -25.12 3.36 -0.25
C PHE A 180 -25.41 1.94 0.25
N ALA A 181 -24.67 0.94 -0.23
CA ALA A 181 -24.85 -0.45 0.20
C ALA A 181 -24.71 -0.62 1.72
N ILE A 182 -23.69 0.00 2.34
CA ILE A 182 -23.47 -0.04 3.78
C ILE A 182 -24.59 0.67 4.54
N LEU A 183 -25.08 1.82 4.06
CA LEU A 183 -26.17 2.53 4.73
C LEU A 183 -27.47 1.72 4.79
N PHE A 184 -27.80 1.00 3.72
CA PHE A 184 -29.02 0.18 3.66
C PHE A 184 -28.85 -1.19 4.31
N THR A 185 -27.74 -1.87 4.02
CA THR A 185 -27.54 -3.29 4.37
C THR A 185 -26.58 -3.51 5.53
N GLY A 186 -25.79 -2.51 5.92
CA GLY A 186 -24.71 -2.64 6.89
C GLY A 186 -23.49 -3.43 6.38
N ARG A 187 -23.49 -3.88 5.12
CA ARG A 187 -22.44 -4.76 4.58
C ARG A 187 -21.75 -4.15 3.37
N TYR A 188 -20.44 -4.37 3.27
CA TYR A 188 -19.65 -3.99 2.12
C TYR A 188 -19.86 -4.99 0.98
N PRO A 189 -20.18 -4.59 -0.27
CA PRO A 189 -20.29 -5.54 -1.37
C PRO A 189 -18.93 -6.13 -1.76
N ARG A 190 -18.79 -7.46 -1.74
CA ARG A 190 -17.51 -8.15 -1.99
C ARG A 190 -16.87 -7.78 -3.33
N SER A 191 -17.66 -7.66 -4.39
CA SER A 191 -17.16 -7.29 -5.73
C SER A 191 -16.52 -5.90 -5.78
N LEU A 192 -17.08 -4.93 -5.04
CA LEU A 192 -16.51 -3.58 -4.94
C LEU A 192 -15.24 -3.60 -4.11
N PHE A 193 -15.21 -4.40 -3.04
CA PHE A 193 -14.03 -4.56 -2.19
C PHE A 193 -12.85 -5.11 -2.97
N ASP A 194 -13.05 -6.23 -3.67
CA ASP A 194 -12.00 -6.90 -4.43
C ASP A 194 -11.45 -5.98 -5.56
N TYR A 195 -12.32 -5.17 -6.19
CA TYR A 195 -11.90 -4.17 -7.16
C TYR A 195 -11.02 -3.08 -6.54
N ILE A 196 -11.47 -2.45 -5.44
CA ILE A 196 -10.71 -1.37 -4.79
C ILE A 196 -9.39 -1.92 -4.23
N GLU A 197 -9.42 -3.09 -3.60
CA GLU A 197 -8.21 -3.77 -3.12
C GLU A 197 -7.20 -4.00 -4.25
N GLY A 198 -7.67 -4.49 -5.40
CA GLY A 198 -6.82 -4.72 -6.57
C GLY A 198 -6.20 -3.44 -7.12
N VAL A 199 -6.94 -2.32 -7.12
CA VAL A 199 -6.42 -1.02 -7.57
C VAL A 199 -5.36 -0.50 -6.60
N ILE A 200 -5.61 -0.56 -5.30
CA ILE A 200 -4.64 -0.15 -4.27
C ILE A 200 -3.39 -1.04 -4.32
N ARG A 201 -3.54 -2.35 -4.53
CA ARG A 201 -2.43 -3.30 -4.75
C ARG A 201 -1.58 -2.84 -5.92
N TRP A 202 -2.20 -2.52 -7.06
CA TRP A 202 -1.48 -2.08 -8.24
C TRP A 202 -0.79 -0.72 -8.01
N GLU A 203 -1.45 0.24 -7.39
CA GLU A 203 -0.85 1.53 -7.01
C GLU A 203 0.40 1.33 -6.15
N ASN A 204 0.33 0.47 -5.13
CA ASN A 204 1.48 0.13 -4.30
C ASN A 204 2.60 -0.52 -5.11
N ARG A 205 2.30 -1.37 -6.11
CA ARG A 205 3.31 -2.02 -6.96
C ARG A 205 4.07 -0.98 -7.78
N VAL A 206 3.34 -0.01 -8.33
CA VAL A 206 3.91 1.12 -9.08
C VAL A 206 4.71 2.03 -8.15
N GLY A 207 4.20 2.33 -6.96
CA GLY A 207 4.91 3.12 -5.97
C GLY A 207 6.23 2.48 -5.53
N ALA A 208 6.24 1.17 -5.31
CA ALA A 208 7.43 0.40 -4.94
C ALA A 208 8.53 0.47 -6.01
N TYR A 209 8.13 0.44 -7.29
CA TYR A 209 9.02 0.55 -8.43
C TYR A 209 9.53 1.99 -8.63
N ALA A 210 8.62 2.97 -8.72
CA ALA A 210 8.93 4.32 -9.19
C ALA A 210 9.35 5.30 -8.07
N PHE A 211 8.80 5.17 -6.87
CA PHE A 211 9.01 6.13 -5.77
C PHE A 211 9.83 5.55 -4.62
N LEU A 212 9.46 4.37 -4.12
CA LEU A 212 10.23 3.75 -3.04
C LEU A 212 11.54 3.14 -3.54
N LEU A 213 11.65 2.88 -4.86
CA LEU A 213 12.85 2.33 -5.51
C LEU A 213 13.34 1.02 -4.88
N ILE A 214 12.39 0.19 -4.42
CA ILE A 214 12.66 -1.08 -3.72
C ILE A 214 12.90 -2.22 -4.72
N THR A 215 12.40 -2.11 -5.96
CA THR A 215 12.57 -3.14 -6.97
C THR A 215 12.81 -2.55 -8.35
N ASP A 216 13.67 -3.20 -9.14
CA ASP A 216 13.89 -2.92 -10.56
C ASP A 216 12.91 -3.67 -11.48
N ARG A 217 12.08 -4.57 -10.93
CA ARG A 217 11.10 -5.34 -11.70
C ARG A 217 9.91 -4.46 -12.09
N TYR A 218 9.59 -4.45 -13.38
CA TYR A 218 8.47 -3.66 -13.90
C TYR A 218 7.12 -4.20 -13.37
N PRO A 219 6.23 -3.33 -12.85
CA PRO A 219 4.94 -3.75 -12.29
C PRO A 219 4.02 -4.37 -13.37
N PRO A 220 3.38 -5.52 -13.09
CA PRO A 220 2.38 -6.08 -14.00
C PRO A 220 1.13 -5.18 -14.05
N PHE A 221 0.49 -5.12 -15.22
CA PHE A 221 -0.81 -4.46 -15.41
C PHE A 221 -1.95 -5.39 -14.95
N SER A 222 -1.98 -5.70 -13.66
CA SER A 222 -2.99 -6.60 -13.09
C SER A 222 -3.41 -6.17 -11.69
N LEU A 223 -4.70 -6.38 -11.43
CA LEU A 223 -5.34 -6.22 -10.12
C LEU A 223 -5.23 -7.49 -9.26
N GLU A 224 -4.85 -8.61 -9.88
CA GLU A 224 -4.75 -9.91 -9.21
C GLU A 224 -3.61 -9.96 -8.18
N PRO A 225 -3.72 -10.85 -7.16
CA PRO A 225 -2.75 -11.03 -6.10
C PRO A 225 -1.29 -11.15 -6.53
#